data_AF-A0A6B3H6J2-F1
#
_entry.id   AF-A0A6B3H6J2-F1
#
_cell.length_a   1.000
_cell.length_b   1.000
_cell.length_c   1.000
_cell.angle_alpha   90.00
_cell.angle_beta   90.00
_cell.angle_gamma   90.00
#
_symmetry.space_group_name_H-M   'P 1'
#
loop_
_entity.id
_entity.type
_entity.pdbx_description
1 polymer ?
#
loop_
_entity_poly.entity_id
_entity_poly.type
_entity_poly.pdbx_seq_one_letter_code
_entity_poly.pdbx_strand_id
1 'polypeptide(L)'
;MALRITVIGTGYLGATHAAAMAELGFEVLGLDVVPEKIELLSTGRVPMYEPGLEDLLRKHVDGIEGSTGRLRFTTSWEEVGDFGDVHFVCVNTPQKHGEYACDMSYVDSAFESLAPHLTRPALVVGKSTVPVGSAARLAARLAELAPVGADAELAWNPEFLREGFAVSDTLHPDRIVVGVESERAEKLLREVYAGPLAEGSPFVVTDFPTAELVKTSANSFLATKI
;
A
#
# COMPACT_ATOMS: atom_id res chain seq x y z
N MET A 1 5.31 -20.66 -3.37
CA MET A 1 3.91 -20.18 -3.36
C MET A 1 3.95 -18.71 -3.77
N ALA A 2 2.94 -18.22 -4.49
CA ALA A 2 2.87 -16.80 -4.82
C ALA A 2 2.72 -15.97 -3.54
N LEU A 3 3.30 -14.77 -3.51
CA LEU A 3 3.15 -13.84 -2.39
C LEU A 3 1.67 -13.50 -2.17
N ARG A 4 1.26 -13.41 -0.92
CA ARG A 4 -0.04 -12.87 -0.51
C ARG A 4 0.11 -11.42 -0.08
N ILE A 5 -0.79 -10.56 -0.55
CA ILE A 5 -0.69 -9.12 -0.35
C ILE A 5 -1.82 -8.65 0.56
N THR A 6 -1.50 -7.81 1.55
CA THR A 6 -2.55 -7.08 2.28
C THR A 6 -2.44 -5.61 2.00
N VAL A 7 -3.57 -4.89 1.99
CA VAL A 7 -3.61 -3.44 1.82
C VAL A 7 -4.39 -2.82 2.98
N ILE A 8 -3.72 -2.02 3.79
CA ILE A 8 -4.23 -1.40 5.01
C ILE A 8 -4.64 0.04 4.73
N GLY A 9 -5.90 0.36 5.02
CA GLY A 9 -6.59 1.57 4.59
C GLY A 9 -7.15 1.39 3.19
N THR A 10 -8.47 1.47 3.04
CA THR A 10 -9.16 1.31 1.74
C THR A 10 -9.76 2.62 1.25
N GLY A 11 -9.01 3.71 1.43
CA GLY A 11 -9.28 5.00 0.76
C GLY A 11 -8.98 4.93 -0.74
N TYR A 12 -8.92 6.08 -1.41
CA TYR A 12 -8.67 6.17 -2.85
C TYR A 12 -7.42 5.39 -3.29
N LEU A 13 -6.29 5.65 -2.63
CA LEU A 13 -5.03 4.94 -2.85
C LEU A 13 -5.18 3.43 -2.58
N GLY A 14 -5.70 3.07 -1.41
CA GLY A 14 -5.70 1.68 -0.95
C GLY A 14 -6.66 0.77 -1.70
N ALA A 15 -7.89 1.21 -1.97
CA ALA A 15 -8.86 0.42 -2.74
C ALA A 15 -8.36 0.19 -4.17
N THR A 16 -7.81 1.23 -4.80
CA THR A 16 -7.19 1.13 -6.13
C THR A 16 -6.00 0.17 -6.11
N HIS A 17 -5.11 0.30 -5.12
CA HIS A 17 -3.94 -0.56 -5.01
C HIS A 17 -4.33 -2.02 -4.77
N ALA A 18 -5.32 -2.29 -3.90
CA ALA A 18 -5.80 -3.65 -3.64
C ALA A 18 -6.38 -4.30 -4.91
N ALA A 19 -7.22 -3.57 -5.65
CA ALA A 19 -7.79 -4.04 -6.91
C ALA A 19 -6.70 -4.29 -7.97
N ALA A 20 -5.72 -3.39 -8.08
CA ALA A 20 -4.61 -3.54 -9.02
C ALA A 20 -3.70 -4.73 -8.67
N MET A 21 -3.40 -4.98 -7.39
CA MET A 21 -2.63 -6.16 -6.99
C MET A 21 -3.36 -7.47 -7.32
N ALA A 22 -4.70 -7.49 -7.21
CA ALA A 22 -5.48 -8.65 -7.63
C ALA A 22 -5.48 -8.83 -9.15
N GLU A 23 -5.51 -7.75 -9.93
CA GLU A 23 -5.35 -7.77 -11.39
C GLU A 23 -3.97 -8.29 -11.80
N LEU A 24 -2.91 -7.92 -11.08
CA LEU A 24 -1.55 -8.47 -11.26
C LEU A 24 -1.42 -9.94 -10.84
N GLY A 25 -2.50 -10.55 -10.32
CA GLY A 25 -2.59 -11.98 -10.06
C GLY A 25 -2.27 -12.39 -8.62
N PHE A 26 -2.12 -11.47 -7.68
CA PHE A 26 -1.93 -11.81 -6.27
C PHE A 26 -3.24 -12.17 -5.59
N GLU A 27 -3.17 -12.96 -4.52
CA GLU A 27 -4.27 -13.04 -3.55
C GLU A 27 -4.14 -11.84 -2.60
N VAL A 28 -5.23 -11.11 -2.43
CA VAL A 28 -5.25 -9.80 -1.77
C VAL A 28 -6.30 -9.76 -0.68
N LEU A 29 -5.90 -9.23 0.48
CA LEU A 29 -6.79 -8.92 1.60
C LEU A 29 -6.70 -7.43 1.95
N GLY A 30 -7.76 -6.68 1.65
CA GLY A 30 -7.90 -5.28 2.05
C GLY A 30 -8.42 -5.15 3.48
N LEU A 31 -7.87 -4.24 4.26
CA LEU A 31 -8.32 -3.92 5.61
C LEU A 31 -8.63 -2.43 5.76
N ASP A 32 -9.76 -2.12 6.37
CA ASP A 32 -10.12 -0.79 6.85
C ASP A 32 -10.82 -0.96 8.21
N VAL A 33 -10.70 0.05 9.06
CA VAL A 33 -11.32 0.04 10.39
C VAL A 33 -12.80 0.44 10.34
N VAL A 34 -13.29 0.96 9.20
CA VAL A 34 -14.67 1.39 8.99
C VAL A 34 -15.48 0.25 8.35
N PRO A 35 -16.36 -0.45 9.11
CA PRO A 35 -17.09 -1.62 8.61
C PRO A 35 -17.95 -1.31 7.37
N GLU A 36 -18.55 -0.11 7.32
CA GLU A 36 -19.42 0.30 6.21
C GLU A 36 -18.66 0.38 4.88
N LYS A 37 -17.36 0.73 4.92
CA LYS A 37 -16.52 0.69 3.71
C LYS A 37 -16.27 -0.75 3.28
N ILE A 38 -15.98 -1.64 4.23
CA ILE A 38 -15.71 -3.05 3.96
C ILE A 38 -16.94 -3.72 3.36
N GLU A 39 -18.13 -3.48 3.91
CA GLU A 39 -19.39 -3.96 3.35
C GLU A 39 -19.59 -3.48 1.90
N LEU A 40 -19.37 -2.19 1.65
CA LEU A 40 -19.52 -1.61 0.31
C LEU A 40 -18.53 -2.22 -0.70
N LEU A 41 -17.25 -2.29 -0.34
CA LEU A 41 -16.17 -2.83 -1.17
C LEU A 41 -16.37 -4.33 -1.46
N SER A 42 -16.87 -5.08 -0.49
CA SER A 42 -17.17 -6.52 -0.64
C SER A 42 -18.32 -6.79 -1.63
N THR A 43 -19.09 -5.75 -2.00
CA THR A 43 -20.11 -5.85 -3.06
C THR A 43 -19.61 -5.36 -4.43
N GLY A 44 -18.31 -5.09 -4.56
CA GLY A 44 -17.70 -4.60 -5.80
C GLY A 44 -18.02 -3.14 -6.10
N ARG A 45 -18.31 -2.34 -5.07
CA ARG A 45 -18.66 -0.90 -5.18
C ARG A 45 -17.71 -0.04 -4.37
N VAL A 46 -17.58 1.23 -4.75
CA VAL A 46 -16.72 2.21 -4.07
C VAL A 46 -17.46 3.51 -3.77
N PRO A 47 -17.12 4.22 -2.68
CA PRO A 47 -17.71 5.52 -2.36
C PRO A 47 -17.07 6.68 -3.16
N MET A 48 -16.10 6.41 -4.01
CA MET A 48 -15.36 7.38 -4.82
C MET A 48 -15.45 7.04 -6.31
N TYR A 49 -15.42 8.05 -7.16
CA TYR A 49 -15.34 7.86 -8.60
C TYR A 49 -13.89 7.68 -9.04
N GLU A 50 -13.57 6.52 -9.60
CA GLU A 50 -12.31 6.24 -10.26
C GLU A 50 -12.58 5.35 -11.48
N PRO A 51 -12.27 5.79 -12.71
CA PRO A 51 -12.51 5.02 -13.91
C PRO A 51 -11.86 3.62 -13.85
N GLY A 52 -12.66 2.58 -14.10
CA GLY A 52 -12.22 1.18 -14.11
C GLY A 52 -12.11 0.52 -12.74
N LEU A 53 -12.22 1.25 -11.62
CA LEU A 53 -12.08 0.66 -10.28
C LEU A 53 -13.22 -0.30 -9.94
N GLU A 54 -14.49 0.07 -10.17
CA GLU A 54 -15.61 -0.83 -9.93
C GLU A 54 -15.53 -2.10 -10.79
N ASP A 55 -15.05 -2.00 -12.03
CA ASP A 55 -14.91 -3.14 -12.92
C ASP A 55 -13.84 -4.11 -12.40
N LEU A 56 -12.69 -3.60 -11.93
CA LEU A 56 -11.67 -4.43 -11.28
C LEU A 56 -12.20 -5.07 -10.00
N LEU A 57 -12.94 -4.34 -9.18
CA LEU A 57 -13.52 -4.89 -7.97
C LEU A 57 -14.51 -6.02 -8.30
N ARG A 58 -15.43 -5.84 -9.25
CA ARG A 58 -16.35 -6.91 -9.66
C ARG A 58 -15.63 -8.11 -10.24
N LYS A 59 -14.50 -7.89 -10.95
CA LYS A 59 -13.66 -8.96 -11.50
C LYS A 59 -12.93 -9.76 -10.42
N HIS A 60 -12.56 -9.15 -9.30
CA HIS A 60 -11.67 -9.79 -8.33
C HIS A 60 -12.26 -10.09 -6.97
N VAL A 61 -13.29 -9.36 -6.53
CA VAL A 61 -13.87 -9.51 -5.20
C VAL A 61 -14.57 -10.86 -5.05
N ASP A 62 -14.17 -11.60 -4.03
CA ASP A 62 -14.74 -12.89 -3.68
C ASP A 62 -16.24 -12.82 -3.40
N GLY A 63 -16.96 -13.89 -3.76
CA GLY A 63 -18.42 -13.97 -3.63
C GLY A 63 -19.23 -13.29 -4.74
N ILE A 64 -18.60 -12.57 -5.67
CA ILE A 64 -19.28 -12.03 -6.87
C ILE A 64 -19.27 -13.06 -8.00
N GLU A 65 -20.42 -13.28 -8.64
CA GLU A 65 -20.54 -14.21 -9.77
C GLU A 65 -19.60 -13.84 -10.93
N GLY A 66 -18.80 -14.80 -11.38
CA GLY A 66 -17.81 -14.60 -12.45
C GLY A 66 -16.51 -13.91 -12.00
N SER A 67 -16.36 -13.59 -10.71
CA SER A 67 -15.12 -13.06 -10.16
C SER A 67 -14.02 -14.13 -10.06
N THR A 68 -12.77 -13.68 -10.01
CA THR A 68 -11.61 -14.54 -9.75
C THR A 68 -11.46 -14.95 -8.28
N GLY A 69 -12.19 -14.30 -7.36
CA GLY A 69 -12.07 -14.53 -5.90
C GLY A 69 -10.74 -14.11 -5.28
N ARG A 70 -9.88 -13.39 -6.01
CA ARG A 70 -8.54 -13.00 -5.55
C ARG A 70 -8.53 -11.88 -4.52
N LEU A 71 -9.60 -11.10 -4.41
CA LEU A 71 -9.67 -9.95 -3.49
C LEU A 71 -10.74 -10.17 -2.44
N ARG A 72 -10.37 -10.03 -1.17
CA ARG A 72 -11.28 -10.02 -0.02
C ARG A 72 -11.05 -8.79 0.82
N PHE A 73 -12.02 -8.46 1.66
CA PHE A 73 -11.93 -7.36 2.59
C PHE A 73 -12.28 -7.79 4.02
N THR A 74 -11.64 -7.17 5.01
CA THR A 74 -11.81 -7.51 6.42
C THR A 74 -11.62 -6.28 7.32
N THR A 75 -12.04 -6.41 8.57
CA THR A 75 -11.71 -5.48 9.67
C THR A 75 -10.74 -6.11 10.68
N SER A 76 -10.31 -7.36 10.46
CA SER A 76 -9.49 -8.14 11.39
C SER A 76 -7.98 -7.98 11.13
N TRP A 77 -7.28 -7.38 12.09
CA TRP A 77 -5.81 -7.28 12.06
C TRP A 77 -5.10 -8.64 12.21
N GLU A 78 -5.69 -9.55 12.98
CA GLU A 78 -5.19 -10.93 13.13
C GLU A 78 -5.19 -11.65 11.79
N GLU A 79 -6.31 -11.57 11.07
CA GLU A 79 -6.45 -12.19 9.74
C GLU A 79 -5.44 -11.60 8.73
N VAL A 80 -5.21 -10.28 8.79
CA VAL A 80 -4.21 -9.60 7.95
C VAL A 80 -2.79 -10.11 8.24
N GLY A 81 -2.39 -10.21 9.51
CA GLY A 81 -1.06 -10.71 9.89
C GLY A 81 -0.84 -12.16 9.49
N ASP A 82 -1.85 -13.01 9.67
CA ASP A 82 -1.79 -14.43 9.29
C ASP A 82 -1.75 -14.62 7.77
N PHE A 83 -2.46 -13.77 7.01
CA PHE A 83 -2.59 -13.89 5.56
C PHE A 83 -1.39 -13.32 4.78
N GLY A 84 -0.96 -12.09 5.06
CA GLY A 84 -0.05 -11.34 4.18
C GLY A 84 1.42 -11.74 4.28
N ASP A 85 2.12 -11.80 3.14
CA ASP A 85 3.58 -11.85 3.08
C ASP A 85 4.16 -10.44 2.86
N VAL A 86 3.38 -9.58 2.17
CA VAL A 86 3.67 -8.17 1.94
C VAL A 86 2.47 -7.33 2.36
N HIS A 87 2.68 -6.33 3.22
CA HIS A 87 1.62 -5.49 3.79
C HIS A 87 1.78 -4.03 3.37
N PHE A 88 0.96 -3.56 2.44
CA PHE A 88 0.95 -2.16 2.02
C PHE A 88 0.14 -1.30 2.98
N VAL A 89 0.76 -0.22 3.50
CA VAL A 89 0.09 0.77 4.34
C VAL A 89 -0.27 1.99 3.48
N CYS A 90 -1.57 2.16 3.26
CA CYS A 90 -2.18 3.12 2.33
C CYS A 90 -3.15 4.09 3.04
N VAL A 91 -2.92 4.35 4.32
CA VAL A 91 -3.76 5.24 5.13
C VAL A 91 -3.48 6.72 4.84
N ASN A 92 -4.44 7.58 5.16
CA ASN A 92 -4.33 9.01 4.91
C ASN A 92 -3.32 9.68 5.86
N THR A 93 -2.72 10.76 5.36
CA THR A 93 -1.81 11.64 6.10
C THR A 93 -2.25 13.10 5.94
N PRO A 94 -3.41 13.48 6.50
CA PRO A 94 -3.93 14.82 6.33
C PRO A 94 -3.03 15.87 6.99
N GLN A 95 -3.21 17.14 6.63
CA GLN A 95 -2.56 18.23 7.36
C GLN A 95 -3.19 18.37 8.76
N LYS A 96 -2.36 18.60 9.77
CA LYS A 96 -2.81 18.92 11.13
C LYS A 96 -3.60 20.23 11.15
N HIS A 97 -4.69 20.25 11.92
CA HIS A 97 -5.51 21.44 12.06
C HIS A 97 -4.71 22.60 12.66
N GLY A 98 -4.59 23.71 11.94
CA GLY A 98 -3.90 24.91 12.40
C GLY A 98 -2.37 24.89 12.30
N GLU A 99 -1.77 23.83 11.75
CA GLU A 99 -0.31 23.67 11.60
C GLU A 99 0.08 23.34 10.16
N TYR A 100 1.29 23.69 9.73
CA TYR A 100 1.87 23.24 8.46
C TYR A 100 2.61 21.91 8.61
N ALA A 101 1.99 20.97 9.31
CA ALA A 101 2.57 19.67 9.63
C ALA A 101 1.65 18.53 9.16
N CYS A 102 2.27 17.43 8.79
CA CYS A 102 1.58 16.18 8.46
C CYS A 102 1.06 15.52 9.74
N ASP A 103 -0.19 15.07 9.72
CA ASP A 103 -0.74 14.20 10.75
C ASP A 103 -0.31 12.75 10.47
N MET A 104 0.53 12.21 11.36
CA MET A 104 1.06 10.86 11.29
C MET A 104 0.23 9.84 12.06
N SER A 105 -0.80 10.27 12.80
CA SER A 105 -1.56 9.42 13.72
C SER A 105 -2.15 8.16 13.07
N TYR A 106 -2.65 8.29 11.85
CA TYR A 106 -3.20 7.15 11.10
C TYR A 106 -2.11 6.14 10.69
N VAL A 107 -0.94 6.61 10.25
CA VAL A 107 0.19 5.75 9.87
C VAL A 107 0.74 5.07 11.11
N ASP A 108 0.98 5.82 12.19
CA ASP A 108 1.48 5.29 13.45
C ASP A 108 0.52 4.23 14.00
N SER A 109 -0.80 4.52 14.03
CA SER A 109 -1.82 3.57 14.48
C SER A 109 -1.89 2.31 13.60
N ALA A 110 -1.72 2.42 12.29
CA ALA A 110 -1.70 1.27 11.40
C ALA A 110 -0.51 0.34 11.69
N PHE A 111 0.68 0.90 11.94
CA PHE A 111 1.86 0.12 12.31
C PHE A 111 1.71 -0.52 13.70
N GLU A 112 1.20 0.24 14.69
CA GLU A 112 0.95 -0.27 16.04
C GLU A 112 -0.10 -1.38 16.08
N SER A 113 -1.09 -1.33 15.17
CA SER A 113 -2.12 -2.36 15.07
C SER A 113 -1.64 -3.58 14.30
N LEU A 114 -0.84 -3.41 13.25
CA LEU A 114 -0.34 -4.52 12.44
C LEU A 114 0.77 -5.31 13.14
N ALA A 115 1.76 -4.62 13.71
CA ALA A 115 3.01 -5.23 14.17
C ALA A 115 2.81 -6.40 15.14
N PRO A 116 1.90 -6.34 16.15
CA PRO A 116 1.66 -7.45 17.07
C PRO A 116 1.24 -8.77 16.40
N HIS A 117 0.71 -8.72 15.18
CA HIS A 117 0.26 -9.90 14.42
C HIS A 117 1.33 -10.46 13.47
N LEU A 118 2.50 -9.82 13.37
CA LEU A 118 3.59 -10.27 12.50
C LEU A 118 4.44 -11.32 13.22
N THR A 119 3.95 -12.56 13.20
CA THR A 119 4.59 -13.73 13.85
C THR A 119 5.57 -14.48 12.96
N ARG A 120 5.64 -14.11 11.68
CA ARG A 120 6.51 -14.71 10.65
C ARG A 120 7.16 -13.63 9.80
N PRO A 121 8.29 -13.92 9.12
CA PRO A 121 8.98 -12.93 8.30
C PRO A 121 8.04 -12.32 7.26
N ALA A 122 7.97 -10.99 7.22
CA ALA A 122 7.04 -10.24 6.38
C ALA A 122 7.69 -8.94 5.92
N LEU A 123 7.18 -8.36 4.84
CA LEU A 123 7.57 -7.04 4.37
C LEU A 123 6.41 -6.06 4.54
N VAL A 124 6.57 -5.05 5.38
CA VAL A 124 5.64 -3.92 5.45
C VAL A 124 6.10 -2.86 4.46
N VAL A 125 5.18 -2.27 3.70
CA VAL A 125 5.48 -1.29 2.65
C VAL A 125 4.64 -0.04 2.85
N GLY A 126 5.27 1.06 3.27
CA GLY A 126 4.57 2.34 3.36
C GLY A 126 4.34 2.95 1.98
N LYS A 127 3.09 3.32 1.65
CA LYS A 127 2.75 4.09 0.45
C LYS A 127 2.23 5.50 0.75
N SER A 128 1.74 5.74 1.96
CA SER A 128 1.27 7.04 2.42
C SER A 128 2.32 8.14 2.17
N THR A 129 1.88 9.38 1.89
CA THR A 129 2.81 10.50 1.77
C THR A 129 3.21 10.97 3.16
N VAL A 130 4.48 10.83 3.52
CA VAL A 130 4.99 11.16 4.87
C VAL A 130 6.20 12.10 4.80
N PRO A 131 6.50 12.84 5.88
CA PRO A 131 7.73 13.62 5.98
C PRO A 131 8.97 12.72 6.00
N VAL A 132 10.09 13.25 5.49
CA VAL A 132 11.39 12.59 5.54
C VAL A 132 11.79 12.23 6.98
N GLY A 133 12.28 11.00 7.16
CA GLY A 133 12.67 10.42 8.45
C GLY A 133 11.56 9.58 9.11
N SER A 134 10.37 9.51 8.52
CA SER A 134 9.25 8.73 9.08
C SER A 134 9.50 7.23 8.96
N ALA A 135 9.95 6.77 7.80
CA ALA A 135 10.22 5.37 7.51
C ALA A 135 11.30 4.79 8.44
N ALA A 136 12.41 5.49 8.65
CA ALA A 136 13.44 5.03 9.59
C ALA A 136 12.90 4.84 11.03
N ARG A 137 12.09 5.80 11.50
CA ARG A 137 11.40 5.71 12.81
C ARG A 137 10.41 4.53 12.85
N LEU A 138 9.63 4.35 11.79
CA LEU A 138 8.64 3.28 11.67
C LEU A 138 9.28 1.89 11.55
N ALA A 139 10.43 1.77 10.88
CA ALA A 139 11.19 0.52 10.79
C ALA A 139 11.66 0.05 12.17
N ALA A 140 12.24 0.97 12.95
CA ALA A 140 12.65 0.67 14.32
C ALA A 140 11.46 0.27 15.20
N ARG A 141 10.33 0.99 15.07
CA ARG A 141 9.11 0.70 15.83
C ARG A 141 8.48 -0.64 15.43
N LEU A 142 8.49 -0.97 14.14
CA LEU A 142 7.99 -2.23 13.62
C LEU A 142 8.78 -3.40 14.20
N ALA A 143 10.11 -3.35 14.16
CA ALA A 143 10.98 -4.38 14.71
C ALA A 143 10.87 -4.51 16.24
N GLU A 144 10.55 -3.44 16.96
CA GLU A 144 10.30 -3.47 18.40
C GLU A 144 8.98 -4.17 18.76
N LEU A 145 7.92 -3.90 17.99
CA LEU A 145 6.57 -4.37 18.29
C LEU A 145 6.25 -5.76 17.71
N ALA A 146 6.89 -6.14 16.60
CA ALA A 146 6.60 -7.39 15.93
C ALA A 146 7.17 -8.59 16.70
N PRO A 147 6.39 -9.66 16.94
CA PRO A 147 6.91 -10.89 17.55
C PRO A 147 8.09 -11.51 16.78
N VAL A 148 8.12 -11.35 15.45
CA VAL A 148 9.24 -11.82 14.60
C VAL A 148 10.45 -10.87 14.60
N GLY A 149 10.37 -9.73 15.29
CA GLY A 149 11.46 -8.76 15.42
C GLY A 149 11.91 -8.18 14.08
N ALA A 150 13.22 -8.17 13.85
CA ALA A 150 13.84 -7.58 12.66
C ALA A 150 13.49 -8.28 11.34
N ASP A 151 12.88 -9.47 11.37
CA ASP A 151 12.41 -10.17 10.16
C ASP A 151 11.10 -9.58 9.59
N ALA A 152 10.44 -8.68 10.34
CA ALA A 152 9.40 -7.77 9.86
C ALA A 152 10.07 -6.50 9.32
N GLU A 153 10.45 -6.56 8.05
CA GLU A 153 11.20 -5.50 7.40
C GLU A 153 10.27 -4.39 6.87
N LEU A 154 10.79 -3.17 6.78
CA LEU A 154 10.10 -2.04 6.16
C LEU A 154 10.69 -1.71 4.78
N ALA A 155 9.82 -1.41 3.84
CA ALA A 155 10.14 -0.66 2.63
C ALA A 155 9.26 0.60 2.54
N TRP A 156 9.71 1.59 1.78
CA TRP A 156 8.92 2.78 1.45
C TRP A 156 8.71 2.89 -0.05
N ASN A 157 7.46 2.83 -0.51
CA ASN A 157 7.11 2.85 -1.93
C ASN A 157 6.08 3.97 -2.20
N PRO A 158 6.53 5.22 -2.38
CA PRO A 158 5.64 6.34 -2.63
C PRO A 158 4.76 6.10 -3.87
N GLU A 159 3.56 6.67 -3.85
CA GLU A 159 2.62 6.63 -4.96
C GLU A 159 2.71 7.90 -5.82
N PHE A 160 2.34 7.83 -7.10
CA PHE A 160 2.33 8.99 -8.01
C PHE A 160 1.05 9.05 -8.84
N LEU A 161 -0.07 8.69 -8.20
CA LEU A 161 -1.37 8.56 -8.84
C LEU A 161 -1.94 9.93 -9.18
N ARG A 162 -2.59 10.02 -10.34
CA ARG A 162 -3.41 11.16 -10.74
C ARG A 162 -4.88 10.79 -10.54
N GLU A 163 -5.65 11.72 -9.99
CA GLU A 163 -7.10 11.53 -9.82
C GLU A 163 -7.76 11.27 -11.19
N GLY A 164 -8.56 10.21 -11.29
CA GLY A 164 -9.17 9.73 -12.53
C GLY A 164 -8.29 8.81 -13.39
N PHE A 165 -7.06 8.53 -12.99
CA PHE A 165 -6.12 7.62 -13.68
C PHE A 165 -5.41 6.64 -12.73
N ALA A 166 -5.78 6.57 -11.46
CA ALA A 166 -5.09 5.76 -10.45
C ALA A 166 -5.02 4.27 -10.81
N VAL A 167 -6.06 3.71 -11.44
CA VAL A 167 -6.02 2.32 -11.91
C VAL A 167 -4.90 2.14 -12.93
N SER A 168 -4.88 2.98 -13.96
CA SER A 168 -3.84 2.94 -15.01
C SER A 168 -2.46 3.24 -14.43
N ASP A 169 -2.33 4.24 -13.56
CA ASP A 169 -1.05 4.66 -12.97
C ASP A 169 -0.49 3.60 -12.01
N THR A 170 -1.33 2.73 -11.45
CA THR A 170 -0.90 1.60 -10.61
C THR A 170 -0.48 0.39 -11.45
N LEU A 171 -1.22 0.07 -12.52
CA LEU A 171 -0.92 -1.08 -13.39
C LEU A 171 0.22 -0.80 -14.36
N HIS A 172 0.35 0.45 -14.84
CA HIS A 172 1.32 0.87 -15.84
C HIS A 172 2.06 2.15 -15.37
N PRO A 173 2.82 2.09 -14.27
CA PRO A 173 3.48 3.26 -13.70
C PRO A 173 4.62 3.79 -14.59
N ASP A 174 4.73 5.11 -14.72
CA ASP A 174 5.88 5.77 -15.38
C ASP A 174 7.23 5.40 -14.76
N ARG A 175 7.22 5.09 -13.45
CA ARG A 175 8.36 4.63 -12.64
C ARG A 175 7.86 4.09 -11.31
N ILE A 176 8.63 3.18 -10.74
CA ILE A 176 8.44 2.66 -9.39
C ILE A 176 9.65 3.08 -8.57
N VAL A 177 9.41 3.79 -7.46
CA VAL A 177 10.47 4.21 -6.52
C VAL A 177 10.33 3.39 -5.25
N VAL A 178 11.42 2.83 -4.75
CA VAL A 178 11.44 2.07 -3.50
C VAL A 178 12.62 2.51 -2.63
N GLY A 179 12.33 2.86 -1.38
CA GLY A 179 13.29 3.01 -0.30
C GLY A 179 13.40 1.68 0.44
N VAL A 180 14.58 1.07 0.48
CA VAL A 180 14.82 -0.24 1.12
C VAL A 180 16.17 -0.26 1.82
N GLU A 181 16.30 -1.09 2.86
CA GLU A 181 17.56 -1.31 3.59
C GLU A 181 18.12 -2.73 3.41
N SER A 182 17.43 -3.60 2.66
CA SER A 182 17.85 -4.98 2.44
C SER A 182 17.60 -5.45 1.00
N GLU A 183 18.44 -6.40 0.56
CA GLU A 183 18.24 -7.10 -0.72
C GLU A 183 16.96 -7.94 -0.74
N ARG A 184 16.53 -8.44 0.43
CA ARG A 184 15.29 -9.22 0.57
C ARG A 184 14.07 -8.35 0.27
N ALA A 185 14.00 -7.16 0.85
CA ALA A 185 12.92 -6.20 0.61
C ALA A 185 12.87 -5.77 -0.86
N GLU A 186 14.04 -5.47 -1.47
CA GLU A 186 14.13 -5.16 -2.90
C GLU A 186 13.59 -6.31 -3.77
N LYS A 187 14.06 -7.54 -3.52
CA LYS A 187 13.68 -8.71 -4.30
C LYS A 187 12.17 -8.98 -4.22
N LEU A 188 11.57 -8.88 -3.04
CA LEU A 188 10.13 -9.04 -2.85
C LEU A 188 9.34 -7.98 -3.64
N LEU A 189 9.76 -6.72 -3.61
CA LEU A 189 9.10 -5.66 -4.39
C LEU A 189 9.26 -5.85 -5.90
N ARG A 190 10.40 -6.36 -6.37
CA ARG A 190 10.56 -6.72 -7.80
C ARG A 190 9.65 -7.87 -8.21
N GLU A 191 9.38 -8.82 -7.32
CA GLU A 191 8.40 -9.88 -7.55
C GLU A 191 6.97 -9.32 -7.61
N VAL A 192 6.60 -8.45 -6.66
CA VAL A 192 5.29 -7.77 -6.66
C VAL A 192 5.07 -6.98 -7.95
N TYR A 193 6.09 -6.25 -8.40
CA TYR A 193 6.01 -5.41 -9.59
C TYR A 193 6.48 -6.07 -10.88
N ALA A 194 6.62 -7.40 -10.93
CA ALA A 194 7.20 -8.10 -12.09
C ALA A 194 6.50 -7.79 -13.42
N GLY A 195 5.16 -7.65 -13.41
CA GLY A 195 4.37 -7.25 -14.58
C GLY A 195 4.77 -5.88 -15.12
N PRO A 196 4.58 -4.78 -14.35
CA PRO A 196 5.04 -3.45 -14.72
C PRO A 196 6.51 -3.38 -15.19
N LEU A 197 7.40 -4.13 -14.53
CA LEU A 197 8.81 -4.18 -14.90
C LEU A 197 9.04 -4.84 -16.26
N ALA A 198 8.29 -5.90 -16.58
CA ALA A 198 8.36 -6.55 -17.88
C ALA A 198 7.84 -5.64 -19.01
N GLU A 199 6.95 -4.71 -18.71
CA GLU A 199 6.45 -3.69 -19.65
C GLU A 199 7.42 -2.50 -19.82
N GLY A 200 8.46 -2.43 -18.99
CA GLY A 200 9.52 -1.43 -19.10
C GLY A 200 9.44 -0.30 -18.08
N SER A 201 8.55 -0.36 -17.07
CA SER A 201 8.54 0.60 -15.98
C SER A 201 9.90 0.62 -15.26
N PRO A 202 10.59 1.77 -15.16
CA PRO A 202 11.83 1.89 -14.43
C PRO A 202 11.65 1.57 -12.94
N PHE A 203 12.57 0.79 -12.36
CA PHE A 203 12.61 0.49 -10.93
C PHE A 203 13.79 1.21 -10.25
N VAL A 204 13.48 2.24 -9.47
CA VAL A 204 14.46 3.12 -8.82
C VAL A 204 14.58 2.71 -7.36
N VAL A 205 15.72 2.12 -7.01
CA VAL A 205 16.07 1.73 -5.64
C VAL A 205 16.85 2.85 -4.97
N THR A 206 16.48 3.18 -3.74
CA THR A 206 17.11 4.24 -2.95
C THR A 206 17.01 3.95 -1.44
N ASP A 207 17.57 4.83 -0.61
CA ASP A 207 17.34 4.85 0.83
C ASP A 207 15.97 5.42 1.23
N PHE A 208 15.56 5.26 2.49
CA PHE A 208 14.30 5.79 2.98
C PHE A 208 14.14 7.31 2.80
N PRO A 209 15.10 8.15 3.25
CA PRO A 209 14.93 9.60 3.15
C PRO A 209 14.70 10.09 1.73
N THR A 210 15.39 9.50 0.76
CA THR A 210 15.23 9.86 -0.65
C THR A 210 13.87 9.40 -1.18
N ALA A 211 13.42 8.18 -0.87
CA ALA A 211 12.11 7.70 -1.30
C ALA A 211 10.96 8.59 -0.76
N GLU A 212 11.04 9.01 0.50
CA GLU A 212 10.08 9.93 1.11
C GLU A 212 10.13 11.33 0.45
N LEU A 213 11.34 11.85 0.21
CA LEU A 213 11.55 13.16 -0.39
C LEU A 213 11.03 13.25 -1.81
N VAL A 214 11.27 12.22 -2.64
CA VAL A 214 10.89 12.21 -4.07
C VAL A 214 9.40 12.51 -4.26
N LYS A 215 8.53 11.98 -3.39
CA LYS A 215 7.09 12.24 -3.46
C LYS A 215 6.78 13.73 -3.29
N THR A 216 7.29 14.31 -2.21
CA THR A 216 7.03 15.72 -1.88
C THR A 216 7.65 16.63 -2.94
N SER A 217 8.88 16.36 -3.38
CA SER A 217 9.56 17.12 -4.43
C SER A 217 8.80 17.08 -5.77
N ALA A 218 8.28 15.91 -6.18
CA ALA A 218 7.50 15.79 -7.40
C ALA A 218 6.23 16.65 -7.35
N ASN A 219 5.47 16.56 -6.25
CA ASN A 219 4.26 17.34 -6.06
C ASN A 219 4.53 18.86 -5.99
N SER A 220 5.56 19.28 -5.25
CA SER A 220 5.95 20.70 -5.16
C SER A 220 6.41 21.27 -6.51
N PHE A 221 7.14 20.48 -7.30
CA PHE A 221 7.57 20.90 -8.63
C PHE A 221 6.38 21.05 -9.59
N LEU A 222 5.42 20.12 -9.57
CA LEU A 222 4.19 20.23 -10.36
C LEU A 222 3.38 21.46 -9.97
N ALA A 223 3.25 21.74 -8.67
CA ALA A 223 2.56 22.94 -8.18
C ALA A 223 3.24 24.24 -8.61
N THR A 224 4.58 24.26 -8.68
CA THR A 224 5.37 25.43 -9.10
C THR A 224 5.18 25.78 -10.59
N LYS A 225 4.79 24.80 -11.42
CA LYS A 225 4.56 25.00 -12.85
C LYS A 225 3.21 25.65 -13.16
N ILE A 226 2.27 25.65 -12.22
CA ILE A 226 0.96 26.28 -12.32
C ILE A 226 1.12 27.77 -12.02
#